data_AF-A0A1H5XZP8-F1
#
_entry.id   AF-A0A1H5XZP8-F1
#
_cell.length_a   1.000
_cell.length_b   1.000
_cell.length_c   1.000
_cell.angle_alpha   90.00
_cell.angle_beta   90.00
_cell.angle_gamma   90.00
#
_symmetry.space_group_name_H-M   'P 1'
#
loop_
_entity.id
_entity.type
_entity.pdbx_description
1 polymer ?
#
loop_
_entity_poly.entity_id
_entity_poly.type
_entity_poly.pdbx_seq_one_letter_code
_entity_poly.pdbx_strand_id
1 'polypeptide(L)'
;MRSTRPLYDVVALLARIGVGVVFLAHGWQKIQVGVTATADSFDRMGVPAPTAAAIYATFAELLGGLALIAGLGLPVAGTLLFLDMAGALVFVHAGNGLFLVDQGRARNGFELVLVLGLASLLFAAGAGGRISLDHRLFPRRAPDAPPPPAPASPAPASPAPTAPETTRPKAAPVKAASDTAPDEKPPAAEPPAETAAPKPRSGRPSARSRKKQTGTPNPDPEPEGEPPAAPASRPRLASDIIGDTGQDVFVAGRRKPRGKPGPGTDS
;
A
#
# COMPACT_ATOMS: atom_id res chain seq x y z
N MET A 1 -36.20 0.71 -16.35
CA MET A 1 -36.32 0.71 -14.87
C MET A 1 -35.02 0.19 -14.30
N ARG A 2 -34.24 0.96 -13.53
CA ARG A 2 -32.99 0.45 -12.95
C ARG A 2 -33.36 -0.56 -11.86
N SER A 3 -33.07 -1.84 -12.07
CA SER A 3 -33.22 -2.90 -11.06
C SER A 3 -32.57 -2.44 -9.75
N THR A 4 -33.39 -2.26 -8.71
CA THR A 4 -32.93 -2.03 -7.35
C THR A 4 -32.28 -3.33 -6.86
N ARG A 5 -31.02 -3.26 -6.49
CA ARG A 5 -30.29 -4.37 -5.88
C ARG A 5 -30.17 -4.09 -4.37
N PRO A 6 -31.23 -4.31 -3.58
CA PRO A 6 -31.26 -3.91 -2.16
C PRO A 6 -30.12 -4.53 -1.37
N LEU A 7 -29.76 -5.78 -1.68
CA LEU A 7 -28.61 -6.45 -1.08
C LEU A 7 -27.30 -5.70 -1.32
N TYR A 8 -27.05 -5.24 -2.56
CA TYR A 8 -25.85 -4.46 -2.87
C TYR A 8 -25.81 -3.15 -2.08
N ASP A 9 -26.95 -2.46 -1.97
CA ASP A 9 -27.03 -1.19 -1.25
C ASP A 9 -26.74 -1.37 0.24
N VAL A 10 -27.24 -2.44 0.86
CA VAL A 10 -26.95 -2.79 2.26
C VAL A 10 -25.49 -3.19 2.44
N VAL A 11 -24.96 -4.06 1.57
CA VAL A 11 -23.55 -4.49 1.63
C VAL A 11 -22.61 -3.30 1.46
N ALA A 12 -22.87 -2.41 0.50
CA ALA A 12 -22.07 -1.21 0.29
C ALA A 12 -22.14 -0.26 1.49
N LEU A 13 -23.30 -0.12 2.14
CA LEU A 13 -23.42 0.65 3.38
C LEU A 13 -22.59 0.05 4.52
N LEU A 14 -22.70 -1.26 4.76
CA LEU A 14 -21.93 -1.94 5.80
C LEU A 14 -20.43 -1.86 5.55
N ALA A 15 -20.01 -2.06 4.30
CA ALA A 15 -18.61 -1.93 3.89
C ALA A 15 -18.10 -0.50 4.14
N ARG A 16 -18.89 0.53 3.80
CA ARG A 16 -18.52 1.92 4.08
C ARG A 16 -18.40 2.23 5.56
N ILE A 17 -19.34 1.74 6.38
CA ILE A 17 -19.29 1.93 7.83
C ILE A 17 -18.05 1.24 8.39
N GLY A 18 -17.80 -0.03 8.04
CA GLY A 18 -16.64 -0.77 8.52
C GLY A 18 -15.31 -0.09 8.16
N VAL A 19 -15.11 0.21 6.87
CA VAL A 19 -13.89 0.88 6.39
C VAL A 19 -13.75 2.27 6.99
N GLY A 20 -14.84 3.04 7.04
CA GLY A 20 -14.86 4.39 7.59
C GLY A 20 -14.55 4.43 9.09
N VAL A 21 -15.03 3.45 9.87
CA VAL A 21 -14.71 3.34 11.30
C VAL A 21 -13.22 3.08 11.52
N VAL A 22 -12.60 2.22 10.72
CA VAL A 22 -11.15 1.94 10.84
C VAL A 22 -10.35 3.22 10.57
N PHE A 23 -10.63 3.94 9.49
CA PHE A 23 -9.97 5.22 9.21
C PHE A 23 -10.24 6.27 10.29
N LEU A 24 -11.48 6.40 10.74
CA LEU A 24 -11.84 7.33 11.81
C LEU A 24 -11.06 7.04 13.09
N ALA A 25 -10.90 5.76 13.45
CA ALA A 25 -10.13 5.35 14.61
C ALA A 25 -8.63 5.67 14.46
N HIS A 26 -8.03 5.42 13.29
CA HIS A 26 -6.63 5.76 13.02
C HIS A 26 -6.38 7.28 13.02
N GLY A 27 -7.27 8.06 12.39
CA GLY A 27 -7.19 9.51 12.40
C GLY A 27 -7.37 10.07 13.81
N TRP A 28 -8.31 9.52 14.59
CA TRP A 28 -8.51 9.90 15.99
C TRP A 28 -7.29 9.60 16.85
N GLN A 29 -6.67 8.44 16.67
CA GLN A 29 -5.43 8.08 17.37
C GLN A 29 -4.32 9.09 17.09
N LYS A 30 -4.17 9.56 15.84
CA LYS A 30 -3.17 10.59 15.48
C LYS A 30 -3.46 11.95 16.12
N ILE A 31 -4.73 12.32 16.30
CA ILE A 31 -5.11 13.51 17.08
C ILE A 31 -4.71 13.35 18.55
N GLN A 32 -5.01 12.20 19.15
CA GLN A 32 -4.72 11.91 20.56
C GLN A 32 -3.21 11.91 20.87
N VAL A 33 -2.41 11.31 19.98
CA VAL A 33 -0.94 11.28 20.11
C VAL A 33 -0.32 12.65 19.73
N GLY A 34 -1.00 13.39 18.86
CA GLY A 34 -0.55 14.67 18.33
C GLY A 34 0.11 14.55 16.97
N VAL A 35 -0.18 15.51 16.10
CA VAL A 35 0.34 15.55 14.73
C VAL A 35 1.87 15.69 14.72
N THR A 36 2.46 16.43 15.66
CA THR A 36 3.92 16.56 15.79
C THR A 36 4.58 15.21 16.08
N ALA A 37 4.05 14.45 17.05
CA ALA A 37 4.59 13.12 17.37
C ALA A 37 4.42 12.13 16.21
N THR A 38 3.32 12.25 15.46
CA THR A 38 3.12 11.48 14.21
C THR A 38 4.16 11.86 13.16
N ALA A 39 4.43 13.16 12.99
CA ALA A 39 5.47 13.65 12.07
C ALA A 39 6.86 13.12 12.45
N ASP A 40 7.22 13.13 13.75
CA ASP A 40 8.48 12.56 14.23
C ASP A 40 8.58 11.06 13.93
N SER A 41 7.47 10.33 14.02
CA SER A 41 7.44 8.92 13.64
C SER A 41 7.63 8.74 12.13
N PHE A 42 6.99 9.58 11.31
CA PHE A 42 7.10 9.56 9.85
C PHE A 42 8.53 9.89 9.39
N ASP A 43 9.18 10.84 10.05
CA ASP A 43 10.58 11.22 9.78
C ASP A 43 11.53 10.03 10.03
N ARG A 44 11.37 9.32 11.15
CA ARG A 44 12.15 8.10 11.46
C ARG A 44 11.92 6.96 10.46
N MET A 45 10.76 6.93 9.80
CA MET A 45 10.44 5.95 8.77
C MET A 45 10.89 6.40 7.36
N GLY A 46 11.45 7.61 7.22
CA GLY A 46 11.92 8.13 5.93
C GLY A 46 10.79 8.63 5.02
N VAL A 47 9.62 8.95 5.57
CA VAL A 47 8.52 9.53 4.80
C VAL A 47 8.89 10.95 4.37
N PRO A 48 8.78 11.30 3.07
CA PRO A 48 9.08 12.64 2.61
C PRO A 48 8.08 13.67 3.16
N ALA A 49 8.58 14.87 3.50
CA ALA A 49 7.80 15.96 4.09
C ALA A 49 6.96 15.49 5.30
N PRO A 50 7.59 14.96 6.37
CA PRO A 50 6.91 14.22 7.44
C PRO A 50 5.80 15.01 8.13
N THR A 51 5.99 16.31 8.36
CA THR A 51 4.96 17.18 8.94
C THR A 51 3.73 17.30 8.03
N ALA A 52 3.94 17.51 6.73
CA ALA A 52 2.85 17.62 5.77
C ALA A 52 2.12 16.28 5.62
N ALA A 53 2.86 15.17 5.55
CA ALA A 53 2.32 13.82 5.50
C ALA A 53 1.52 13.48 6.76
N ALA A 54 1.99 13.86 7.95
CA ALA A 54 1.28 13.63 9.20
C ALA A 54 -0.02 14.44 9.30
N ILE A 55 0.00 15.72 8.90
CA ILE A 55 -1.22 16.55 8.80
C ILE A 55 -2.20 15.90 7.83
N TYR A 56 -1.72 15.56 6.63
CA TYR A 56 -2.53 14.91 5.61
C TYR A 56 -3.17 13.61 6.12
N ALA A 57 -2.37 12.66 6.61
CA ALA A 57 -2.87 11.38 7.09
C ALA A 57 -3.88 11.55 8.22
N THR A 58 -3.59 12.43 9.18
CA THR A 58 -4.49 12.69 10.32
C THR A 58 -5.88 13.17 9.85
N PHE A 59 -5.92 14.19 8.99
CA PHE A 59 -7.19 14.76 8.55
C PHE A 59 -7.87 13.94 7.45
N ALA A 60 -7.11 13.33 6.54
CA ALA A 60 -7.63 12.47 5.50
C ALA A 60 -8.30 11.23 6.11
N GLU A 61 -7.65 10.56 7.06
CA GLU A 61 -8.23 9.39 7.74
C GLU A 61 -9.45 9.79 8.58
N LEU A 62 -9.35 10.86 9.37
CA LEU A 62 -10.43 11.28 10.27
C LEU A 62 -11.66 11.77 9.50
N LEU A 63 -11.48 12.75 8.61
CA LEU A 63 -12.58 13.36 7.86
C LEU A 63 -13.05 12.44 6.73
N GLY A 64 -12.14 11.74 6.07
CA GLY A 64 -12.48 10.73 5.06
C GLY A 64 -13.25 9.56 5.66
N GLY A 65 -12.84 9.06 6.84
CA GLY A 65 -13.57 8.02 7.56
C GLY A 65 -15.00 8.45 7.91
N LEU A 66 -15.16 9.66 8.44
CA LEU A 66 -16.48 10.24 8.73
C LEU A 66 -17.32 10.41 7.45
N ALA A 67 -16.70 10.87 6.37
CA ALA A 67 -17.35 11.06 5.07
C ALA A 67 -17.83 9.72 4.46
N LEU A 68 -17.04 8.64 4.58
CA LEU A 68 -17.45 7.30 4.15
C LEU A 68 -18.67 6.80 4.94
N ILE A 69 -18.65 6.94 6.27
CA ILE A 69 -19.77 6.56 7.15
C ILE A 69 -21.03 7.34 6.76
N ALA A 70 -20.93 8.65 6.62
CA ALA A 70 -22.03 9.51 6.20
C ALA A 70 -22.50 9.23 4.76
N GLY A 71 -21.61 8.70 3.91
CA GLY A 71 -21.89 8.51 2.49
C GLY A 71 -21.82 9.82 1.70
N LEU A 72 -20.96 10.76 2.10
CA LEU A 72 -20.83 12.09 1.52
C LEU A 72 -19.46 12.25 0.85
N GLY A 73 -19.43 12.82 -0.36
CA GLY A 73 -18.22 13.06 -1.12
C GLY A 73 -17.41 11.79 -1.40
N LEU A 74 -18.06 10.64 -1.60
CA LEU A 74 -17.41 9.33 -1.72
C LEU A 74 -16.29 9.26 -2.77
N PRO A 75 -16.43 9.88 -3.97
CA PRO A 75 -15.33 9.96 -4.92
C PRO A 75 -14.09 10.65 -4.35
N VAL A 76 -14.29 11.76 -3.65
CA VAL A 76 -13.20 12.57 -3.08
C VAL A 76 -12.62 11.89 -1.85
N ALA A 77 -13.45 11.51 -0.89
CA ALA A 77 -13.04 10.82 0.33
C ALA A 77 -12.32 9.50 0.01
N GLY A 78 -12.87 8.68 -0.87
CA GLY A 78 -12.25 7.43 -1.32
C GLY A 78 -10.89 7.65 -1.99
N THR A 79 -10.76 8.70 -2.81
CA THR A 79 -9.47 9.03 -3.47
C THR A 79 -8.42 9.45 -2.45
N LEU A 80 -8.76 10.33 -1.51
CA LEU A 80 -7.83 10.78 -0.47
C LEU A 80 -7.39 9.62 0.43
N LEU A 81 -8.32 8.79 0.89
CA LEU A 81 -8.00 7.61 1.69
C LEU A 81 -7.17 6.58 0.91
N PHE A 82 -7.43 6.40 -0.39
CA PHE A 82 -6.60 5.55 -1.24
C PHE A 82 -5.16 6.08 -1.36
N LEU A 83 -4.99 7.38 -1.59
CA LEU A 83 -3.66 8.00 -1.67
C LEU A 83 -2.90 7.91 -0.34
N ASP A 84 -3.62 8.03 0.77
CA ASP A 84 -3.06 7.83 2.12
C ASP A 84 -2.53 6.41 2.31
N MET A 85 -3.35 5.40 1.98
CA MET A 85 -2.93 4.00 2.02
C MET A 85 -1.81 3.69 1.02
N ALA A 86 -1.81 4.29 -0.17
CA ALA A 86 -0.72 4.13 -1.13
C ALA A 86 0.60 4.70 -0.58
N GLY A 87 0.56 5.86 0.07
CA GLY A 87 1.72 6.44 0.76
C GLY A 87 2.22 5.53 1.89
N ALA A 88 1.30 5.06 2.75
CA ALA A 88 1.63 4.14 3.83
C ALA A 88 2.24 2.83 3.30
N LEU A 89 1.73 2.29 2.18
CA LEU A 89 2.26 1.10 1.54
C LEU A 89 3.70 1.33 1.08
N VAL A 90 3.95 2.39 0.32
CA VAL A 90 5.25 2.65 -0.30
C VAL A 90 6.31 3.01 0.74
N PHE A 91 6.00 3.90 1.68
CA PHE A 91 7.00 4.45 2.58
C PHE A 91 7.16 3.69 3.91
N VAL A 92 6.11 2.98 4.36
CA VAL A 92 6.12 2.33 5.69
C VAL A 92 6.08 0.81 5.59
N HIS A 93 5.42 0.25 4.58
CA HIS A 93 5.15 -1.20 4.52
C HIS A 93 5.82 -1.94 3.35
N ALA A 94 6.47 -1.25 2.41
CA ALA A 94 7.02 -1.87 1.20
C ALA A 94 8.12 -2.91 1.48
N GLY A 95 8.85 -2.74 2.58
CA GLY A 95 9.86 -3.71 3.05
C GLY A 95 9.30 -4.83 3.92
N ASN A 96 8.01 -4.80 4.27
CA ASN A 96 7.38 -5.74 5.19
C ASN A 96 6.73 -6.89 4.41
N GLY A 97 6.55 -8.03 5.08
CA GLY A 97 5.80 -9.16 4.52
C GLY A 97 4.31 -8.83 4.36
N LEU A 98 3.53 -9.76 3.80
CA LEU A 98 2.08 -9.59 3.66
C LEU A 98 1.38 -9.46 5.03
N PHE A 99 1.70 -10.38 5.94
CA PHE A 99 0.94 -10.57 7.17
C PHE A 99 1.29 -9.57 8.27
N LEU A 100 0.27 -9.01 8.91
CA LEU A 100 0.41 -8.15 10.08
C LEU A 100 1.00 -8.91 11.27
N VAL A 101 0.61 -10.17 11.42
CA VAL A 101 1.11 -11.10 12.44
C VAL A 101 1.60 -12.36 11.75
N ASP A 102 2.85 -12.74 12.01
CA ASP A 102 3.44 -13.98 11.52
C ASP A 102 4.14 -14.72 12.66
N GLN A 103 3.85 -16.00 12.81
CA GLN A 103 4.35 -16.87 13.89
C GLN A 103 4.19 -16.26 15.30
N GLY A 104 3.04 -15.63 15.57
CA GLY A 104 2.72 -15.01 16.86
C GLY A 104 3.46 -13.69 17.15
N ARG A 105 4.17 -13.12 16.16
CA ARG A 105 4.86 -11.83 16.29
C ARG A 105 4.26 -10.80 15.35
N ALA A 106 4.00 -9.60 15.85
CA ALA A 106 3.61 -8.45 15.02
C ALA A 106 4.77 -8.06 14.10
N ARG A 107 4.53 -8.07 12.79
CA ARG A 107 5.52 -7.83 11.72
C ARG A 107 5.20 -6.61 10.87
N ASN A 108 4.09 -5.93 11.17
CA ASN A 108 3.65 -4.74 10.47
C ASN A 108 3.50 -4.95 8.95
N GLY A 109 2.95 -6.10 8.54
CA GLY A 109 2.73 -6.41 7.13
C GLY A 109 1.73 -5.49 6.44
N PHE A 110 1.72 -5.52 5.11
CA PHE A 110 0.96 -4.57 4.29
C PHE A 110 -0.49 -4.96 4.00
N GLU A 111 -0.98 -6.11 4.47
CA GLU A 111 -2.33 -6.61 4.15
C GLU A 111 -3.45 -5.61 4.47
N LEU A 112 -3.40 -4.97 5.64
CA LEU A 112 -4.46 -4.05 6.07
C LEU A 112 -4.46 -2.80 5.18
N VAL A 113 -3.27 -2.25 4.92
CA VAL A 113 -3.08 -1.06 4.07
C VAL A 113 -3.56 -1.34 2.64
N LEU A 114 -3.23 -2.52 2.10
CA LEU A 114 -3.68 -2.93 0.77
C LEU A 114 -5.20 -3.05 0.70
N VAL A 115 -5.82 -3.77 1.65
CA VAL A 115 -7.27 -3.99 1.67
C VAL A 115 -8.03 -2.67 1.86
N LEU A 116 -7.61 -1.81 2.80
CA LEU A 116 -8.22 -0.51 3.01
C LEU A 116 -8.03 0.42 1.82
N GLY A 117 -6.85 0.41 1.20
CA GLY A 117 -6.57 1.18 -0.01
C GLY A 117 -7.51 0.78 -1.14
N LEU A 118 -7.58 -0.51 -1.47
CA LEU A 118 -8.45 -1.00 -2.53
C LEU A 118 -9.94 -0.79 -2.23
N ALA A 119 -10.38 -0.96 -0.98
CA ALA A 119 -11.75 -0.65 -0.58
C ALA A 119 -12.06 0.85 -0.76
N SER A 120 -11.14 1.73 -0.39
CA SER A 120 -11.26 3.18 -0.60
C SER A 120 -11.34 3.53 -2.09
N LEU A 121 -10.53 2.87 -2.92
CA LEU A 121 -10.56 3.04 -4.37
C LEU A 121 -11.89 2.60 -4.99
N LEU A 122 -12.51 1.53 -4.48
CA LEU A 122 -13.86 1.13 -4.90
C LEU A 122 -14.89 2.23 -4.58
N PHE A 123 -14.83 2.84 -3.40
CA PHE A 123 -15.70 3.97 -3.06
C PHE A 123 -15.40 5.20 -3.91
N ALA A 124 -14.13 5.45 -4.24
CA ALA A 124 -13.72 6.50 -5.17
C ALA A 124 -14.38 6.32 -6.55
N ALA A 125 -14.45 5.07 -7.03
CA ALA A 125 -15.12 4.69 -8.29
C ALA A 125 -16.66 4.71 -8.21
N GLY A 126 -17.24 5.03 -7.04
CA GLY A 126 -18.68 5.14 -6.85
C GLY A 126 -19.38 3.86 -6.44
N ALA A 127 -18.68 2.91 -5.82
CA ALA A 127 -19.25 1.69 -5.24
C ALA A 127 -19.99 1.92 -3.90
N GLY A 128 -20.43 3.14 -3.62
CA GLY A 128 -21.04 3.55 -2.34
C GLY A 128 -22.47 3.06 -2.08
N GLY A 129 -23.12 2.47 -3.09
CA GLY A 129 -24.54 2.13 -3.04
C GLY A 129 -25.45 3.36 -3.03
N ARG A 130 -26.76 3.12 -3.16
CA ARG A 130 -27.79 4.17 -3.19
C ARG A 130 -28.10 4.76 -1.82
N ILE A 131 -27.77 4.05 -0.73
CA ILE A 131 -27.95 4.53 0.65
C ILE A 131 -26.76 5.43 1.03
N SER A 132 -26.49 6.44 0.22
CA SER A 132 -25.43 7.43 0.43
C SER A 132 -26.02 8.83 0.26
N LEU A 133 -25.48 9.81 1.00
CA LEU A 133 -25.88 11.22 0.84
C LEU A 133 -25.54 11.71 -0.57
N ASP A 134 -24.45 11.25 -1.17
CA ASP A 134 -24.10 11.53 -2.56
C ASP A 134 -25.20 11.13 -3.54
N HIS A 135 -25.83 9.97 -3.34
CA HIS A 135 -26.91 9.55 -4.22
C HIS A 135 -28.17 10.43 -4.09
N ARG A 136 -28.39 11.01 -2.90
CA ARG A 136 -29.52 11.92 -2.63
C ARG A 136 -29.24 13.34 -3.13
N LEU A 137 -28.00 13.80 -3.05
CA LEU A 137 -27.59 15.17 -3.41
C LEU A 137 -27.20 15.30 -4.88
N PHE A 138 -26.64 14.24 -5.49
CA PHE A 138 -26.20 14.21 -6.88
C PHE A 138 -26.80 13.01 -7.63
N PRO A 139 -28.11 13.05 -7.94
CA PRO A 139 -28.71 12.01 -8.77
C PRO A 139 -28.01 12.00 -10.14
N ARG A 140 -27.27 10.92 -10.43
CA ARG A 140 -26.62 10.73 -11.74
C ARG A 140 -27.67 10.86 -12.84
N ARG A 141 -27.61 11.98 -13.60
CA ARG A 141 -28.34 12.15 -14.86
C ARG A 141 -28.03 10.93 -15.72
N ALA A 142 -29.06 10.24 -16.20
CA ALA A 142 -28.83 9.16 -17.15
C ALA A 142 -28.01 9.75 -18.32
N PRO A 143 -27.04 9.00 -18.88
CA PRO A 143 -26.50 9.36 -20.18
C PRO A 143 -27.70 9.60 -21.09
N ASP A 144 -27.74 10.75 -21.76
CA ASP A 144 -28.78 11.03 -22.76
C ASP A 144 -28.90 9.78 -23.63
N ALA A 145 -30.12 9.25 -23.71
CA ALA A 145 -30.37 8.09 -24.55
C ALA A 145 -29.76 8.39 -25.93
N PRO A 146 -29.06 7.43 -26.56
CA PRO A 146 -28.57 7.63 -27.91
C PRO A 146 -29.71 8.23 -28.75
N PRO A 147 -29.47 9.31 -29.52
CA PRO A 147 -30.52 9.89 -30.33
C PRO A 147 -31.18 8.75 -31.12
N PRO A 148 -32.53 8.74 -31.22
CA PRO A 148 -33.23 7.67 -31.92
C PRO A 148 -32.56 7.47 -33.28
N PRO A 149 -32.37 6.21 -33.73
CA PRO A 149 -31.69 5.95 -34.99
C PRO A 149 -32.35 6.82 -36.06
N ALA A 150 -31.53 7.59 -36.78
CA ALA A 150 -32.03 8.42 -37.88
C ALA A 150 -32.90 7.54 -38.79
N PRO A 151 -34.05 8.04 -39.30
CA PRO A 151 -34.90 7.25 -40.18
C PRO A 151 -34.02 6.67 -41.28
N ALA A 152 -34.08 5.34 -41.44
CA ALA A 152 -33.26 4.63 -42.40
C ALA A 152 -33.35 5.33 -43.76
N SER A 153 -32.22 5.79 -44.28
CA SER A 153 -32.13 6.33 -45.63
C SER A 153 -32.71 5.27 -46.58
N PRO A 154 -33.62 5.63 -47.51
CA PRO A 154 -34.27 4.65 -48.36
C PRO A 154 -33.21 3.83 -49.09
N ALA A 155 -33.29 2.50 -48.94
CA ALA A 155 -32.40 1.57 -49.61
C ALA A 155 -32.33 1.89 -51.11
N PRO A 156 -31.15 1.85 -51.75
CA PRO A 156 -31.08 2.03 -53.19
C PRO A 156 -31.92 0.95 -53.87
N ALA A 157 -32.80 1.38 -54.78
CA ALA A 157 -33.67 0.51 -55.54
C ALA A 157 -32.85 -0.62 -56.20
N SER A 158 -33.29 -1.86 -55.97
CA SER A 158 -32.75 -3.05 -56.61
C SER A 158 -32.77 -2.88 -58.14
N PRO A 159 -31.67 -3.13 -58.87
CA PRO A 159 -31.70 -3.04 -60.32
C PRO A 159 -32.57 -4.18 -60.91
N ALA A 160 -33.42 -3.80 -61.86
CA ALA A 160 -34.29 -4.68 -62.63
C ALA A 160 -33.49 -5.72 -63.46
N PRO A 161 -34.10 -6.85 -63.85
CA PRO A 161 -33.38 -8.00 -64.40
C PRO A 161 -33.15 -7.86 -65.91
N THR A 162 -31.92 -8.10 -66.36
CA THR A 162 -31.63 -8.34 -67.78
C THR A 162 -31.05 -9.75 -67.92
N ALA A 163 -31.77 -10.60 -68.65
CA ALA A 163 -31.36 -11.95 -69.03
C ALA A 163 -30.59 -11.91 -70.38
N PRO A 164 -30.12 -13.04 -70.94
CA PRO A 164 -28.69 -13.36 -71.05
C PRO A 164 -28.18 -13.29 -72.50
N GLU A 165 -26.90 -12.98 -72.69
CA GLU A 165 -26.23 -13.22 -73.98
C GLU A 165 -24.90 -13.96 -73.80
N THR A 166 -24.65 -14.81 -74.79
CA THR A 166 -23.92 -16.06 -74.75
C THR A 166 -22.53 -15.90 -75.39
N THR A 167 -21.65 -16.89 -75.14
CA THR A 167 -20.58 -17.38 -76.04
C THR A 167 -19.20 -16.68 -76.10
N ARG A 168 -18.25 -17.23 -75.29
CA ARG A 168 -16.96 -17.88 -75.68
C ARG A 168 -15.80 -17.04 -76.33
N PRO A 169 -14.56 -17.58 -76.44
CA PRO A 169 -13.37 -16.99 -75.77
C PRO A 169 -12.14 -16.74 -76.69
N LYS A 170 -11.10 -16.02 -76.23
CA LYS A 170 -9.70 -16.30 -76.64
C LYS A 170 -8.60 -15.62 -75.79
N ALA A 171 -7.64 -16.45 -75.41
CA ALA A 171 -6.22 -16.21 -75.08
C ALA A 171 -5.45 -15.45 -76.20
N ALA A 172 -4.26 -14.85 -76.03
CA ALA A 172 -3.38 -14.50 -74.91
C ALA A 172 -2.24 -13.57 -75.47
N PRO A 173 -0.95 -13.62 -75.07
CA PRO A 173 -0.20 -12.47 -74.52
C PRO A 173 1.08 -12.09 -75.31
N VAL A 174 1.75 -10.95 -75.01
CA VAL A 174 3.17 -10.76 -75.37
C VAL A 174 3.90 -9.84 -74.35
N LYS A 175 5.12 -10.27 -73.98
CA LYS A 175 6.18 -9.65 -73.14
C LYS A 175 7.19 -8.87 -74.00
N ALA A 176 7.86 -7.87 -73.41
CA ALA A 176 9.31 -7.59 -73.53
C ALA A 176 9.66 -6.57 -72.41
N ALA A 177 10.53 -6.87 -71.42
CA ALA A 177 12.01 -6.87 -71.45
C ALA A 177 12.54 -5.45 -71.78
N SER A 178 13.49 -4.83 -71.05
CA SER A 178 14.73 -5.36 -70.44
C SER A 178 15.44 -4.29 -69.59
N ASP A 179 16.16 -4.76 -68.56
CA ASP A 179 17.50 -4.36 -68.03
C ASP A 179 17.74 -2.89 -67.60
N THR A 180 18.44 -2.55 -66.51
CA THR A 180 19.73 -3.06 -66.01
C THR A 180 20.00 -2.46 -64.61
N ALA A 181 20.53 -3.23 -63.66
CA ALA A 181 21.22 -2.78 -62.43
C ALA A 181 22.76 -2.69 -62.72
N PRO A 182 23.70 -2.20 -61.87
CA PRO A 182 23.82 -2.52 -60.44
C PRO A 182 24.48 -1.45 -59.52
N ASP A 183 24.48 -1.81 -58.22
CA ASP A 183 25.43 -1.60 -57.11
C ASP A 183 26.67 -0.66 -57.26
N GLU A 184 27.25 -0.03 -56.23
CA GLU A 184 27.82 -0.64 -55.00
C GLU A 184 28.26 0.44 -53.97
N LYS A 185 27.82 0.28 -52.72
CA LYS A 185 28.56 0.22 -51.42
C LYS A 185 29.48 1.34 -50.83
N PRO A 186 29.63 1.35 -49.47
CA PRO A 186 30.26 2.36 -48.60
C PRO A 186 31.71 1.94 -48.17
N PRO A 187 32.44 2.68 -47.28
CA PRO A 187 32.33 2.46 -45.82
C PRO A 187 32.76 3.62 -44.87
N ALA A 188 32.47 3.42 -43.58
CA ALA A 188 33.25 3.69 -42.34
C ALA A 188 34.15 4.95 -42.18
N ALA A 189 34.06 5.59 -41.01
CA ALA A 189 35.04 5.46 -39.90
C ALA A 189 34.97 6.64 -38.91
N GLU A 190 35.27 6.31 -37.65
CA GLU A 190 35.35 7.15 -36.45
C GLU A 190 36.82 7.66 -36.23
N PRO A 191 37.24 8.17 -35.04
CA PRO A 191 37.88 9.48 -34.79
C PRO A 191 39.44 9.47 -34.67
N PRO A 192 40.08 10.57 -34.19
CA PRO A 192 40.87 10.52 -32.93
C PRO A 192 40.71 11.77 -32.02
N ALA A 193 40.70 11.68 -30.67
CA ALA A 193 41.83 11.66 -29.70
C ALA A 193 42.71 12.94 -29.76
N GLU A 194 43.17 13.63 -28.70
CA GLU A 194 43.59 13.28 -27.34
C GLU A 194 43.94 14.58 -26.54
N THR A 195 44.22 14.45 -25.23
CA THR A 195 44.96 15.36 -24.31
C THR A 195 44.07 16.21 -23.37
N ALA A 196 44.12 16.17 -22.03
CA ALA A 196 44.89 15.39 -21.06
C ALA A 196 44.21 15.48 -19.68
N ALA A 197 44.36 14.44 -18.87
CA ALA A 197 44.24 14.50 -17.41
C ALA A 197 45.53 15.07 -16.79
N PRO A 198 45.49 15.50 -15.52
CA PRO A 198 46.16 14.66 -14.52
C PRO A 198 45.43 14.55 -13.17
N LYS A 199 45.49 13.35 -12.59
CA LYS A 199 45.43 13.06 -11.14
C LYS A 199 46.89 12.97 -10.60
N PRO A 200 47.15 12.72 -9.31
CA PRO A 200 46.52 13.16 -8.04
C PRO A 200 47.55 13.84 -7.12
N ARG A 201 47.13 14.56 -6.06
CA ARG A 201 48.05 14.87 -4.94
C ARG A 201 47.41 14.74 -3.57
N SER A 202 48.06 13.85 -2.82
CA SER A 202 48.08 13.63 -1.38
C SER A 202 48.08 14.91 -0.53
N GLY A 203 47.31 14.90 0.56
CA GLY A 203 47.43 15.88 1.65
C GLY A 203 46.68 15.41 2.90
N ARG A 204 47.45 15.03 3.91
CA ARG A 204 47.10 14.47 5.23
C ARG A 204 46.26 15.43 6.12
N PRO A 205 45.75 14.94 7.27
CA PRO A 205 44.68 15.55 8.05
C PRO A 205 45.16 16.69 8.96
N SER A 206 44.29 17.67 9.19
CA SER A 206 44.48 18.69 10.21
C SER A 206 43.98 18.20 11.56
N ALA A 207 44.93 18.05 12.47
CA ALA A 207 44.74 17.84 13.89
C ALA A 207 44.15 19.10 14.54
N ARG A 208 43.11 18.94 15.37
CA ARG A 208 42.81 19.89 16.44
C ARG A 208 42.78 19.18 17.78
N SER A 209 43.45 19.84 18.71
CA SER A 209 44.02 19.35 19.96
C SER A 209 43.06 19.48 21.16
N ARG A 210 43.43 18.79 22.25
CA ARG A 210 42.89 18.77 23.64
C ARG A 210 41.73 17.79 23.88
N LYS A 211 41.74 16.93 24.91
CA LYS A 211 42.43 16.95 26.21
C LYS A 211 42.49 15.51 26.77
N LYS A 212 43.63 15.12 27.34
CA LYS A 212 43.86 13.89 28.12
C LYS A 212 42.86 13.80 29.29
N GLN A 213 42.18 12.66 29.45
CA GLN A 213 41.70 12.18 30.74
C GLN A 213 42.02 10.68 30.85
N THR A 214 42.91 10.38 31.79
CA THR A 214 43.34 9.06 32.23
C THR A 214 42.31 8.50 33.21
N GLY A 215 41.82 7.28 32.96
CA GLY A 215 41.00 6.51 33.89
C GLY A 215 41.28 5.01 33.69
N THR A 216 41.61 4.32 34.77
CA THR A 216 42.07 2.93 34.88
C THR A 216 41.02 1.87 34.49
N PRO A 217 41.42 0.65 34.06
CA PRO A 217 40.48 -0.45 33.79
C PRO A 217 40.05 -1.16 35.09
N ASN A 218 38.77 -1.50 35.21
CA ASN A 218 38.23 -2.37 36.26
C ASN A 218 38.51 -3.86 35.93
N PRO A 219 38.83 -4.71 36.92
CA PRO A 219 39.01 -6.14 36.71
C PRO A 219 37.68 -6.93 36.69
N ASP A 220 37.67 -8.04 35.95
CA ASP A 220 36.55 -8.97 35.78
C ASP A 220 36.21 -9.76 37.07
N PRO A 221 34.93 -10.12 37.32
CA PRO A 221 34.58 -10.97 38.46
C PRO A 221 34.68 -12.48 38.13
N GLU A 222 35.22 -13.24 39.10
CA GLU A 222 35.41 -14.70 39.08
C GLU A 222 34.09 -15.52 39.16
N PRO A 223 34.08 -16.81 38.76
CA PRO A 223 32.87 -17.63 38.69
C PRO A 223 32.55 -18.35 40.02
N GLU A 224 31.40 -18.05 40.62
CA GLU A 224 30.88 -18.77 41.79
C GLU A 224 30.10 -20.05 41.42
N GLY A 225 30.21 -21.06 42.28
CA GLY A 225 29.90 -22.47 42.03
C GLY A 225 28.43 -22.89 41.97
N GLU A 226 28.25 -24.17 41.62
CA GLU A 226 27.00 -24.81 41.24
C GLU A 226 26.08 -25.15 42.45
N PRO A 227 24.77 -24.82 42.40
CA PRO A 227 23.84 -25.12 43.49
C PRO A 227 23.13 -26.50 43.34
N PRO A 228 22.68 -27.12 44.45
CA PRO A 228 22.22 -28.51 44.49
C PRO A 228 20.80 -28.75 43.94
N ALA A 229 20.53 -30.01 43.58
CA ALA A 229 19.32 -30.49 42.91
C ALA A 229 18.00 -30.22 43.66
N ALA A 230 16.97 -29.81 42.91
CA ALA A 230 15.62 -29.50 43.42
C ALA A 230 14.73 -30.74 43.60
N PRO A 231 13.81 -30.77 44.60
CA PRO A 231 12.91 -31.89 44.82
C PRO A 231 11.70 -31.92 43.85
N ALA A 232 11.19 -33.13 43.60
CA ALA A 232 10.16 -33.44 42.60
C ALA A 232 8.83 -32.69 42.80
N SER A 233 8.25 -32.20 41.70
CA SER A 233 7.02 -31.41 41.66
C SER A 233 5.75 -32.27 41.73
N ARG A 234 4.78 -31.89 42.56
CA ARG A 234 3.43 -32.48 42.59
C ARG A 234 2.58 -32.00 41.40
N PRO A 235 1.63 -32.83 40.89
CA PRO A 235 0.74 -32.42 39.80
C PRO A 235 -0.27 -31.37 40.25
N ARG A 236 -0.47 -30.31 39.44
CA ARG A 236 -1.40 -29.21 39.70
C ARG A 236 -2.86 -29.59 39.40
N LEU A 237 -3.79 -29.07 40.19
CA LEU A 237 -5.25 -29.26 40.01
C LEU A 237 -5.84 -28.14 39.13
N ALA A 238 -6.98 -28.43 38.49
CA ALA A 238 -7.62 -27.59 37.48
C ALA A 238 -8.04 -26.18 37.96
N SER A 239 -8.08 -25.93 39.27
CA SER A 239 -8.32 -24.61 39.86
C SER A 239 -7.17 -23.63 39.65
N ASP A 240 -5.95 -24.13 39.40
CA ASP A 240 -4.76 -23.30 39.18
C ASP A 240 -4.66 -22.76 37.74
N ILE A 241 -5.57 -23.20 36.84
CA ILE A 241 -5.54 -22.90 35.40
C ILE A 241 -6.33 -21.61 35.07
N ILE A 242 -7.29 -21.22 35.91
CA ILE A 242 -8.21 -20.10 35.60
C ILE A 242 -7.71 -18.75 36.15
N GLY A 243 -6.72 -18.76 37.05
CA GLY A 243 -6.14 -17.54 37.64
C GLY A 243 -4.95 -16.92 36.91
N ASP A 244 -4.40 -17.57 35.89
CA ASP A 244 -3.05 -17.26 35.36
C ASP A 244 -3.04 -16.92 33.85
N THR A 245 -4.12 -16.36 33.31
CA THR A 245 -4.17 -15.89 31.91
C THR A 245 -3.72 -14.43 31.74
N GLY A 246 -2.91 -13.93 32.69
CA GLY A 246 -2.55 -12.51 32.78
C GLY A 246 -1.15 -12.15 32.29
N GLN A 247 -0.15 -13.03 32.42
CA GLN A 247 1.23 -12.72 32.02
C GLN A 247 2.01 -14.01 31.79
N ASP A 248 2.22 -14.42 30.53
CA ASP A 248 3.38 -15.22 30.11
C ASP A 248 3.42 -15.33 28.57
N VAL A 249 4.04 -14.34 27.93
CA VAL A 249 4.52 -14.48 26.55
C VAL A 249 5.81 -15.29 26.60
N PHE A 250 5.77 -16.51 26.07
CA PHE A 250 6.94 -17.36 25.93
C PHE A 250 7.92 -16.78 24.90
N VAL A 251 9.05 -16.25 25.39
CA VAL A 251 10.29 -16.09 24.60
C VAL A 251 11.44 -16.69 25.41
N ALA A 252 12.10 -17.67 24.79
CA ALA A 252 13.42 -18.23 25.10
C ALA A 252 13.81 -18.37 26.58
N GLY A 253 13.79 -19.62 27.07
CA GLY A 253 13.99 -20.00 28.46
C GLY A 253 15.13 -19.29 29.20
N ARG A 254 14.76 -18.54 30.23
CA ARG A 254 15.40 -18.46 31.56
C ARG A 254 14.46 -17.69 32.50
N ARG A 255 13.99 -18.31 33.58
CA ARG A 255 13.18 -17.62 34.60
C ARG A 255 14.07 -16.78 35.52
N LYS A 256 13.68 -15.52 35.74
CA LYS A 256 14.20 -14.64 36.79
C LYS A 256 13.49 -14.96 38.12
N PRO A 257 14.18 -15.20 39.24
CA PRO A 257 13.51 -15.39 40.53
C PRO A 257 12.94 -14.05 41.04
N ARG A 258 11.67 -14.07 41.47
CA ARG A 258 11.02 -12.95 42.17
C ARG A 258 11.69 -12.74 43.53
N GLY A 259 11.94 -11.48 43.88
CA GLY A 259 12.39 -11.08 45.21
C GLY A 259 11.36 -11.45 46.29
N LYS A 260 11.85 -11.86 47.46
CA LYS A 260 11.02 -12.19 48.63
C LYS A 260 10.31 -10.93 49.15
N PRO A 261 9.05 -11.03 49.62
CA PRO A 261 8.41 -9.97 50.39
C PRO A 261 9.07 -9.87 51.78
N GLY A 262 9.34 -8.65 52.23
CA GLY A 262 9.86 -8.38 53.58
C GLY A 262 8.81 -8.70 54.66
N PRO A 263 9.23 -9.11 55.86
CA PRO A 263 8.30 -9.37 56.96
C PRO A 263 7.74 -8.07 57.52
N GLY A 264 6.42 -8.03 57.69
CA GLY A 264 5.72 -6.98 58.43
C GLY A 264 6.15 -6.95 59.89
N THR A 265 6.22 -5.74 60.42
CA THR A 265 6.42 -5.47 61.84
C THR A 265 5.04 -5.29 62.49
N ASP A 266 4.60 -6.33 63.21
CA ASP A 266 3.69 -6.18 64.34
C ASP A 266 4.55 -5.97 65.59
N SER A 267 4.40 -4.80 66.23
CA SER A 267 4.59 -4.46 67.66
C SER A 267 4.98 -2.99 67.82
#